data_AF-A0A7W6KNP5-F1
#
_entry.id   AF-A0A7W6KNP5-F1
#
_cell.length_a   1.000
_cell.length_b   1.000
_cell.length_c   1.000
_cell.angle_alpha   90.00
_cell.angle_beta   90.00
_cell.angle_gamma   90.00
#
_symmetry.space_group_name_H-M   'P 1'
#
loop_
_entity.id
_entity.type
_entity.pdbx_description
1 polymer ?
#
loop_
_entity_poly.entity_id
_entity_poly.type
_entity_poly.pdbx_seq_one_letter_code
_entity_poly.pdbx_strand_id
1 'polypeptide(L)'
;MTATHTRFKMKTPVLLSLISGVLLTAHPAAAADTVAVPKAGLDACLQTVDRLNRLDCFDKLLGTPISVLSGGTSPTTAPVPSSQEKSPIAALAHAMEQARRAGDEGWQFRYSRVGSNDLLTLPELMAEAAAAPAAPPPPAENGALPEKNAAIDAAQNPGDLLQPGTANVYLTKLETPPADATSPADRAILMLSCEANITTARLILPQPISLGPHAIEIRTASGRPETETWQAVADGTVLMNARGLTSIADITRWRTTPRIQMSLGIGNENRALLFEMGNLADMLPPLRRACQW
;
A
#
# COMPACT_ATOMS: atom_id res chain seq x y z
N MET A 1 52.49 25.21 -53.60
CA MET A 1 53.01 25.71 -52.31
C MET A 1 53.08 24.51 -51.37
N THR A 2 54.22 23.79 -51.34
CA THR A 2 55.25 23.90 -50.28
C THR A 2 54.66 23.56 -48.91
N ALA A 3 54.77 22.31 -48.43
CA ALA A 3 55.85 21.82 -47.56
C ALA A 3 56.09 22.77 -46.35
N THR A 4 56.11 22.34 -45.09
CA THR A 4 57.23 21.57 -44.51
C THR A 4 56.98 21.34 -43.00
N HIS A 5 57.20 20.10 -42.53
CA HIS A 5 57.63 19.56 -41.19
C HIS A 5 57.18 20.24 -39.87
N THR A 6 57.00 19.53 -38.74
CA THR A 6 58.09 18.82 -38.03
C THR A 6 57.54 17.93 -36.89
N ARG A 7 58.12 16.73 -36.73
CA ARG A 7 58.01 15.91 -35.51
C ARG A 7 58.76 16.58 -34.36
N PHE A 8 58.21 16.55 -33.15
CA PHE A 8 59.03 16.68 -31.94
C PHE A 8 58.71 15.60 -30.92
N LYS A 9 59.79 14.97 -30.46
CA LYS A 9 59.83 13.89 -29.48
C LYS A 9 60.04 14.50 -28.09
N MET A 10 59.46 13.85 -27.09
CA MET A 10 59.98 13.71 -25.72
C MET A 10 59.85 14.91 -24.76
N LYS A 11 59.12 14.69 -23.66
CA LYS A 11 59.64 14.64 -22.28
C LYS A 11 58.48 14.55 -21.29
N THR A 12 58.41 13.42 -20.58
CA THR A 12 57.72 13.31 -19.29
C THR A 12 58.52 14.11 -18.26
N PRO A 13 57.85 14.92 -17.42
CA PRO A 13 58.27 15.07 -16.05
C PRO A 13 57.15 14.59 -15.13
N VAL A 14 57.51 13.60 -14.32
CA VAL A 14 56.83 13.27 -13.07
C VAL A 14 56.87 14.52 -12.20
N LEU A 15 55.69 15.00 -11.78
CA LEU A 15 55.59 15.86 -10.60
C LEU A 15 54.46 15.32 -9.72
N LEU A 16 54.87 14.86 -8.54
CA LEU A 16 54.02 14.58 -7.38
C LEU A 16 53.09 15.78 -7.13
N SER A 17 51.79 15.53 -7.07
CA SER A 17 50.89 16.39 -6.31
C SER A 17 49.85 15.53 -5.60
N LEU A 18 49.93 15.55 -4.27
CA LEU A 18 48.93 15.06 -3.34
C LEU A 18 47.63 15.83 -3.57
N ILE A 19 46.60 15.16 -4.07
CA ILE A 19 45.23 15.68 -4.03
C ILE A 19 44.36 14.59 -3.42
N SER A 20 43.85 14.91 -2.23
CA SER A 20 42.85 14.16 -1.49
C SER A 20 41.58 14.03 -2.34
N GLY A 21 41.37 12.85 -2.95
CA GLY A 21 40.17 12.53 -3.70
C GLY A 21 39.07 12.05 -2.76
N VAL A 22 38.12 12.93 -2.45
CA VAL A 22 36.82 12.55 -1.90
C VAL A 22 36.12 11.68 -2.94
N LEU A 23 35.93 10.39 -2.63
CA LEU A 23 35.05 9.52 -3.43
C LEU A 23 33.60 9.98 -3.23
N LEU A 24 33.07 10.73 -4.20
CA LEU A 24 31.63 10.76 -4.42
C LEU A 24 31.24 9.42 -5.04
N THR A 25 30.63 8.54 -4.26
CA THR A 25 29.93 7.37 -4.79
C THR A 25 28.67 7.87 -5.50
N ALA A 26 28.76 8.02 -6.82
CA ALA A 26 27.58 8.17 -7.66
C ALA A 26 26.73 6.90 -7.52
N HIS A 27 25.62 7.02 -6.80
CA HIS A 27 24.60 5.97 -6.78
C HIS A 27 23.95 5.96 -8.17
N PRO A 28 23.87 4.81 -8.86
CA PRO A 28 23.10 4.73 -10.08
C PRO A 28 21.63 5.01 -9.73
N ALA A 29 21.07 6.04 -10.34
CA ALA A 29 19.64 6.26 -10.33
C ALA A 29 18.98 5.01 -10.92
N ALA A 30 18.04 4.41 -10.18
CA ALA A 30 17.18 3.37 -10.70
C ALA A 30 16.47 3.93 -11.95
N ALA A 31 16.84 3.40 -13.12
CA ALA A 31 16.12 3.68 -14.35
C ALA A 31 14.74 3.04 -14.19
N ALA A 32 13.71 3.86 -14.14
CA ALA A 32 12.35 3.38 -14.36
C ALA A 32 12.29 2.89 -15.82
N ASP A 33 12.05 1.59 -16.02
CA ASP A 33 11.81 1.05 -17.36
C ASP A 33 10.48 1.62 -17.87
N THR A 34 10.57 2.70 -18.64
CA THR A 34 9.42 3.27 -19.34
C THR A 34 9.10 2.39 -20.54
N VAL A 35 8.05 1.59 -20.46
CA VAL A 35 7.53 0.84 -21.62
C VAL A 35 6.85 1.83 -22.57
N ALA A 36 7.45 2.03 -23.74
CA ALA A 36 6.89 2.88 -24.78
C ALA A 36 5.73 2.14 -25.48
N VAL A 37 4.49 2.54 -25.18
CA VAL A 37 3.29 1.98 -25.81
C VAL A 37 2.85 2.86 -26.99
N PRO A 38 2.65 2.32 -28.19
CA PRO A 38 2.14 3.09 -29.32
C PRO A 38 0.72 3.61 -29.05
N LYS A 39 0.54 4.93 -29.08
CA LYS A 39 -0.76 5.60 -28.85
C LYS A 39 -1.88 5.04 -29.73
N ALA A 40 -1.59 4.76 -31.00
CA ALA A 40 -2.55 4.18 -31.93
C ALA A 40 -3.04 2.78 -31.53
N GLY A 41 -2.17 1.97 -30.92
CA GLY A 41 -2.56 0.65 -30.40
C GLY A 41 -3.45 0.75 -29.17
N LEU A 42 -3.16 1.74 -28.29
CA LEU A 42 -3.98 2.02 -27.12
C LEU A 42 -5.39 2.47 -27.53
N ASP A 43 -5.47 3.42 -28.47
CA ASP A 43 -6.74 3.94 -28.98
C ASP A 43 -7.58 2.84 -29.63
N ALA A 44 -6.96 1.91 -30.37
CA ALA A 44 -7.65 0.76 -30.95
C ALA A 44 -8.26 -0.18 -29.90
N CYS A 45 -7.55 -0.47 -28.80
CA CYS A 45 -8.07 -1.30 -27.72
C CYS A 45 -9.25 -0.64 -26.99
N LEU A 46 -9.20 0.69 -26.81
CA LEU A 46 -10.29 1.45 -26.17
C LEU A 46 -11.60 1.42 -26.96
N GLN A 47 -11.54 1.26 -28.29
CA GLN A 47 -12.72 1.17 -29.16
C GLN A 47 -13.35 -0.24 -29.18
N THR A 48 -12.77 -1.22 -28.48
CA THR A 48 -13.35 -2.58 -28.43
C THR A 48 -14.52 -2.62 -27.45
N VAL A 49 -15.73 -2.85 -27.98
CA VAL A 49 -16.98 -2.84 -27.20
C VAL A 49 -17.10 -4.04 -26.26
N ASP A 50 -16.69 -5.22 -26.74
CA ASP A 50 -16.72 -6.44 -25.93
C ASP A 50 -15.64 -6.43 -24.85
N ARG A 51 -16.04 -6.70 -23.60
CA ARG A 51 -15.16 -6.58 -22.43
C ARG A 51 -13.99 -7.56 -22.47
N LEU A 52 -14.23 -8.80 -22.89
CA LEU A 52 -13.20 -9.85 -22.90
C LEU A 52 -12.20 -9.61 -24.03
N ASN A 53 -12.70 -9.23 -25.22
CA ASN A 53 -11.83 -8.90 -26.36
C ASN A 53 -11.01 -7.63 -26.11
N ARG A 54 -11.57 -6.66 -25.40
CA ARG A 54 -10.84 -5.45 -25.00
C ARG A 54 -9.68 -5.78 -24.06
N LEU A 55 -9.91 -6.68 -23.10
CA LEU A 55 -8.87 -7.15 -22.20
C LEU A 55 -7.75 -7.88 -22.97
N ASP A 56 -8.11 -8.81 -23.85
CA ASP A 56 -7.16 -9.54 -24.71
C ASP A 56 -6.35 -8.60 -25.63
N CYS A 57 -6.96 -7.50 -26.10
CA CYS A 57 -6.28 -6.46 -26.85
C CYS A 57 -5.18 -5.77 -26.02
N PHE A 58 -5.50 -5.37 -24.78
CA PHE A 58 -4.51 -4.76 -23.88
C PHE A 58 -3.39 -5.73 -23.51
N ASP A 59 -3.73 -6.98 -23.24
CA ASP A 59 -2.75 -8.02 -22.92
C ASP A 59 -1.75 -8.25 -24.07
N LYS A 60 -2.22 -8.23 -25.31
CA LYS A 60 -1.35 -8.29 -26.50
C LYS A 60 -0.52 -7.02 -26.69
N LEU A 61 -1.13 -5.85 -26.49
CA LEU A 61 -0.45 -4.56 -26.67
C LEU A 61 0.66 -4.33 -25.63
N LEU A 62 0.44 -4.80 -24.40
CA LEU A 62 1.38 -4.63 -23.27
C LEU A 62 2.30 -5.83 -23.08
N GLY A 63 2.17 -6.87 -23.91
CA GLY A 63 3.00 -8.07 -23.80
C GLY A 63 2.76 -8.88 -22.52
N THR A 64 1.55 -8.81 -21.96
CA THR A 64 1.10 -9.57 -20.79
C THR A 64 0.08 -10.65 -21.18
N PRO A 65 0.42 -11.62 -22.04
CA PRO A 65 -0.54 -12.62 -22.47
C PRO A 65 -1.06 -13.44 -21.28
N ILE A 66 -2.37 -13.69 -21.26
CA ILE A 66 -3.09 -14.50 -20.25
C ILE A 66 -2.47 -15.92 -20.08
N SER A 67 -1.64 -16.36 -21.03
CA SER A 67 -0.85 -17.59 -20.94
C SER A 67 0.06 -17.69 -19.71
N VAL A 68 0.40 -16.57 -19.05
CA VAL A 68 1.12 -16.60 -17.75
C VAL A 68 0.28 -17.25 -16.63
N LEU A 69 -1.06 -17.24 -16.76
CA LEU A 69 -1.96 -17.92 -15.83
C LEU A 69 -2.23 -19.39 -16.18
N SER A 70 -1.85 -19.82 -17.40
CA SER A 70 -2.05 -21.18 -17.89
C SER A 70 -0.71 -21.84 -18.23
N GLY A 71 0.06 -22.17 -17.20
CA GLY A 71 0.97 -23.33 -17.18
C GLY A 71 2.04 -23.44 -18.27
N GLY A 72 2.55 -22.34 -18.83
CA GLY A 72 3.70 -22.34 -19.74
C GLY A 72 4.93 -21.70 -19.09
N THR A 73 6.07 -22.40 -19.10
CA THR A 73 7.36 -21.95 -18.56
C THR A 73 7.69 -20.52 -19.03
N SER A 74 7.59 -19.55 -18.13
CA SER A 74 8.02 -18.17 -18.40
C SER A 74 9.54 -18.12 -18.64
N PRO A 75 10.04 -17.22 -19.51
CA PRO A 75 11.44 -16.85 -19.49
C PRO A 75 11.76 -16.23 -18.13
N THR A 76 12.66 -16.90 -17.41
CA THR A 76 13.19 -16.55 -16.09
C THR A 76 13.92 -15.20 -16.10
N THR A 77 13.21 -14.07 -16.13
CA THR A 77 13.78 -12.75 -15.72
C THR A 77 12.75 -11.69 -15.34
N ALA A 78 11.50 -12.03 -15.04
CA ALA A 78 10.70 -11.13 -14.20
C ALA A 78 11.22 -11.27 -12.77
N PRO A 79 11.62 -10.19 -12.05
CA PRO A 79 11.91 -10.30 -10.64
C PRO A 79 10.61 -10.73 -9.96
N VAL A 80 10.54 -11.99 -9.57
CA VAL A 80 9.55 -12.43 -8.58
C VAL A 80 9.84 -11.57 -7.35
N PRO A 81 8.90 -10.75 -6.84
CA PRO A 81 9.14 -10.04 -5.61
C PRO A 81 9.51 -11.08 -4.57
N SER A 82 10.75 -11.01 -4.09
CA SER A 82 11.26 -12.00 -3.17
C SER A 82 10.33 -12.03 -1.96
N SER A 83 9.97 -13.23 -1.51
CA SER A 83 9.20 -13.48 -0.28
C SER A 83 9.87 -12.93 1.01
N GLN A 84 10.94 -12.14 0.87
CA GLN A 84 11.68 -11.45 1.92
C GLN A 84 11.36 -9.95 2.00
N GLU A 85 10.67 -9.35 1.03
CA GLU A 85 10.29 -7.94 1.13
C GLU A 85 9.03 -7.79 2.01
N LYS A 86 9.23 -7.24 3.21
CA LYS A 86 8.18 -7.04 4.22
C LYS A 86 7.01 -6.29 3.60
N SER A 87 5.79 -6.82 3.77
CA SER A 87 4.58 -6.22 3.18
C SER A 87 4.47 -4.71 3.48
N PRO A 88 4.33 -3.82 2.48
CA PRO A 88 4.24 -2.38 2.70
C PRO A 88 3.14 -1.99 3.68
N ILE A 89 1.99 -2.68 3.63
CA ILE A 89 0.88 -2.43 4.55
C ILE A 89 1.19 -2.89 5.98
N ALA A 90 1.95 -3.98 6.15
CA ALA A 90 2.39 -4.42 7.46
C ALA A 90 3.43 -3.45 8.04
N ALA A 91 4.38 -2.99 7.21
CA ALA A 91 5.35 -1.97 7.60
C ALA A 91 4.65 -0.67 8.03
N LEU A 92 3.63 -0.24 7.28
CA LEU A 92 2.80 0.93 7.61
C LEU A 92 2.09 0.75 8.96
N ALA A 93 1.42 -0.38 9.18
CA ALA A 93 0.73 -0.68 10.44
C ALA A 93 1.70 -0.67 11.64
N HIS A 94 2.87 -1.28 11.49
CA HIS A 94 3.89 -1.24 12.54
C HIS A 94 4.42 0.17 12.79
N ALA A 95 4.63 0.99 11.75
CA ALA A 95 5.06 2.37 11.91
C ALA A 95 4.00 3.21 12.66
N MET A 96 2.70 3.01 12.38
CA MET A 96 1.61 3.64 13.13
C MET A 96 1.66 3.29 14.62
N GLU A 97 1.85 2.00 14.94
CA GLU A 97 1.88 1.53 16.33
C GLU A 97 3.18 1.88 17.06
N GLN A 98 4.31 2.00 16.35
CA GLN A 98 5.57 2.49 16.92
C GLN A 98 5.51 4.00 17.24
N ALA A 99 4.73 4.77 16.47
CA ALA A 99 4.50 6.20 16.73
C ALA A 99 3.53 6.47 17.89
N ARG A 100 3.00 5.42 18.55
CA ARG A 100 2.06 5.54 19.67
C ARG A 100 2.70 6.24 20.86
N ARG A 101 1.98 7.16 21.50
CA ARG A 101 2.39 7.72 22.79
C ARG A 101 2.24 6.67 23.89
N ALA A 102 3.17 6.62 24.83
CA ALA A 102 3.07 5.72 25.97
C ALA A 102 1.75 5.94 26.72
N GLY A 103 1.01 4.85 26.99
CA GLY A 103 -0.29 4.88 27.68
C GLY A 103 -1.51 5.16 26.78
N ASP A 104 -1.33 5.47 25.49
CA ASP A 104 -2.45 5.54 24.56
C ASP A 104 -2.85 4.12 24.13
N GLU A 105 -3.97 3.61 24.63
CA GLU A 105 -4.49 2.29 24.26
C GLU A 105 -5.60 2.36 23.20
N GLY A 106 -5.94 3.55 22.69
CA GLY A 106 -7.06 3.76 21.78
C GLY A 106 -6.79 3.30 20.35
N TRP A 107 -7.84 3.33 19.52
CA TRP A 107 -7.69 3.30 18.07
C TRP A 107 -6.85 4.50 17.60
N GLN A 108 -5.80 4.22 16.82
CA GLN A 108 -5.01 5.27 16.16
C GLN A 108 -5.54 5.53 14.77
N PHE A 109 -5.35 6.77 14.32
CA PHE A 109 -5.85 7.24 13.03
C PHE A 109 -4.73 7.96 12.29
N ARG A 110 -4.52 7.63 11.00
CA ARG A 110 -3.61 8.32 10.08
C ARG A 110 -4.19 8.40 8.67
N TYR A 111 -3.65 9.33 7.90
CA TYR A 111 -3.93 9.51 6.48
C TYR A 111 -2.66 9.29 5.66
N SER A 112 -2.82 9.00 4.37
CA SER A 112 -1.75 9.15 3.38
C SER A 112 -2.33 9.73 2.10
N ARG A 113 -1.50 10.35 1.26
CA ARG A 113 -1.89 10.65 -0.12
C ARG A 113 -2.00 9.36 -0.92
N VAL A 114 -2.90 9.33 -1.89
CA VAL A 114 -3.00 8.21 -2.83
C VAL A 114 -1.67 8.03 -3.56
N GLY A 115 -1.13 6.82 -3.56
CA GLY A 115 0.18 6.50 -4.14
C GLY A 115 1.40 6.87 -3.27
N SER A 116 1.19 7.37 -2.05
CA SER A 116 2.25 7.58 -1.05
C SER A 116 2.14 6.59 0.11
N ASN A 117 3.24 6.38 0.83
CA ASN A 117 3.26 5.61 2.09
C ASN A 117 3.45 6.52 3.31
N ASP A 118 3.17 7.82 3.16
CA ASP A 118 3.38 8.81 4.21
C ASP A 118 2.30 8.66 5.31
N LEU A 119 2.69 8.81 6.58
CA LEU A 119 1.76 8.76 7.72
C LEU A 119 1.51 10.18 8.23
N LEU A 120 0.37 10.73 7.84
CA LEU A 120 0.00 12.12 8.14
C LEU A 120 -1.15 12.16 9.16
N THR A 121 -1.10 13.12 10.06
CA THR A 121 -2.28 13.60 10.78
C THR A 121 -3.16 14.44 9.85
N LEU A 122 -4.42 14.71 10.22
CA LEU A 122 -5.29 15.56 9.38
C LEU A 122 -4.68 16.96 9.14
N PRO A 123 -4.14 17.68 10.16
CA PRO A 123 -3.51 18.97 9.94
C PRO A 123 -2.28 18.91 9.03
N GLU A 124 -1.46 17.86 9.14
CA GLU A 124 -0.30 17.66 8.26
C GLU A 124 -0.73 17.37 6.83
N LEU A 125 -1.73 16.52 6.62
CA LEU A 125 -2.31 16.27 5.29
C LEU A 125 -2.86 17.56 4.68
N MET A 126 -3.56 18.37 5.46
CA MET A 126 -4.08 19.67 5.03
C MET A 126 -2.95 20.66 4.70
N ALA A 127 -1.90 20.71 5.51
CA ALA A 127 -0.75 21.56 5.29
C ALA A 127 0.03 21.15 4.03
N GLU A 128 0.22 19.85 3.80
CA GLU A 128 0.83 19.33 2.56
C GLU A 128 -0.02 19.65 1.33
N ALA A 129 -1.34 19.44 1.40
CA ALA A 129 -2.25 19.76 0.30
C ALA A 129 -2.24 21.26 -0.03
N ALA A 130 -2.16 22.13 0.99
CA ALA A 130 -2.07 23.58 0.79
C ALA A 130 -0.70 24.04 0.26
N ALA A 131 0.37 23.30 0.56
CA ALA A 131 1.72 23.59 0.08
C ALA A 131 2.01 22.99 -1.30
N ALA A 132 1.20 22.04 -1.77
CA ALA A 132 1.32 21.45 -3.09
C ALA A 132 1.14 22.55 -4.15
N PRO A 133 2.05 22.67 -5.14
CA PRO A 133 1.86 23.62 -6.23
C PRO A 133 0.56 23.26 -6.95
N ALA A 134 -0.27 24.26 -7.22
CA ALA A 134 -1.50 24.07 -8.00
C ALA A 134 -1.15 23.30 -9.26
N ALA A 135 -1.58 22.04 -9.34
CA ALA A 135 -1.35 21.23 -10.52
C ALA A 135 -1.99 21.99 -11.70
N PRO A 136 -1.25 22.24 -12.80
CA PRO A 136 -1.86 22.82 -13.98
C PRO A 136 -3.06 21.94 -14.34
N PRO A 137 -4.22 22.53 -14.69
CA PRO A 137 -5.41 21.75 -14.99
C PRO A 137 -5.03 20.72 -16.06
N PRO A 138 -5.19 19.42 -15.79
CA PRO A 138 -4.89 18.42 -16.80
C PRO A 138 -5.76 18.71 -18.03
N PRO A 139 -5.25 18.45 -19.24
CA PRO A 139 -6.09 18.55 -20.43
C PRO A 139 -7.35 17.73 -20.19
N ALA A 140 -8.52 18.26 -20.59
CA ALA A 140 -9.80 17.59 -20.41
C ALA A 140 -9.79 16.23 -21.14
N GLU A 141 -9.39 15.17 -20.44
CA GLU A 141 -9.44 13.81 -20.96
C GLU A 141 -10.87 13.30 -20.77
N ASN A 142 -11.61 13.26 -21.87
CA ASN A 142 -12.88 12.55 -21.94
C ASN A 142 -12.62 11.06 -21.63
N GLY A 143 -12.85 10.63 -20.38
CA GLY A 143 -12.68 9.24 -19.95
C GLY A 143 -11.74 9.00 -18.78
N ALA A 144 -11.30 10.03 -18.05
CA ALA A 144 -10.53 9.82 -16.82
C ALA A 144 -11.32 9.00 -15.78
N LEU A 145 -10.67 7.98 -15.21
CA LEU A 145 -11.23 7.13 -14.15
C LEU A 145 -11.65 8.01 -12.96
N PRO A 146 -12.78 7.70 -12.27
CA PRO A 146 -13.29 8.51 -11.16
C PRO A 146 -12.25 8.81 -10.08
N GLU A 147 -11.35 7.86 -9.80
CA GLU A 147 -10.27 8.00 -8.82
C GLU A 147 -9.22 9.04 -9.21
N LYS A 148 -8.88 9.12 -10.51
CA LYS A 148 -7.94 10.12 -11.04
C LYS A 148 -8.55 11.52 -10.92
N ASN A 149 -9.83 11.67 -11.24
CA ASN A 149 -10.54 12.94 -11.13
C ASN A 149 -10.66 13.41 -9.68
N ALA A 150 -11.00 12.51 -8.76
CA ALA A 150 -11.09 12.88 -7.35
C ALA A 150 -9.74 13.29 -6.75
N ALA A 151 -8.64 12.63 -7.13
CA ALA A 151 -7.30 13.06 -6.72
C ALA A 151 -6.93 14.44 -7.30
N ILE A 152 -7.40 14.77 -8.51
CA ILE A 152 -7.22 16.09 -9.15
C ILE A 152 -8.07 17.15 -8.42
N ASP A 153 -9.33 16.86 -8.10
CA ASP A 153 -10.24 17.79 -7.42
C ASP A 153 -9.78 18.09 -5.98
N ALA A 154 -9.23 17.09 -5.29
CA ALA A 154 -8.63 17.24 -3.97
C ALA A 154 -7.44 18.20 -3.95
N ALA A 155 -6.61 18.15 -5.00
CA ALA A 155 -5.47 19.05 -5.16
C ALA A 155 -5.92 20.50 -5.41
N GLN A 156 -7.17 20.72 -5.83
CA GLN A 156 -7.74 22.04 -6.09
C GLN A 156 -8.53 22.61 -4.91
N ASN A 157 -9.03 21.76 -3.98
CA ASN A 157 -9.79 22.17 -2.80
C ASN A 157 -9.33 21.44 -1.51
N PRO A 158 -8.40 22.03 -0.72
CA PRO A 158 -7.85 21.38 0.48
C PRO A 158 -8.87 21.22 1.64
N GLY A 159 -10.08 21.78 1.52
CA GLY A 159 -11.19 21.52 2.44
C GLY A 159 -11.88 20.15 2.24
N ASP A 160 -11.51 19.43 1.18
CA ASP A 160 -12.25 18.26 0.67
C ASP A 160 -11.44 16.96 0.70
N LEU A 161 -10.37 16.91 1.50
CA LEU A 161 -9.36 15.85 1.53
C LEU A 161 -9.84 14.49 2.05
N LEU A 162 -11.12 14.38 2.43
CA LEU A 162 -11.76 13.15 2.85
C LEU A 162 -12.85 12.69 1.89
N GLN A 163 -12.90 13.28 0.69
CA GLN A 163 -13.68 12.69 -0.38
C GLN A 163 -13.06 11.38 -0.85
N PRO A 164 -13.85 10.52 -1.51
CA PRO A 164 -13.32 9.29 -2.06
C PRO A 164 -12.24 9.57 -3.09
N GLY A 165 -11.11 8.88 -2.99
CA GLY A 165 -10.01 8.96 -3.95
C GLY A 165 -9.01 10.08 -3.68
N THR A 166 -9.23 10.88 -2.63
CA THR A 166 -8.37 12.02 -2.31
C THR A 166 -7.24 11.65 -1.34
N ALA A 167 -7.48 10.68 -0.47
CA ALA A 167 -6.53 10.19 0.51
C ALA A 167 -6.84 8.73 0.88
N ASN A 168 -5.82 7.98 1.29
CA ASN A 168 -6.05 6.74 2.01
C ASN A 168 -6.27 7.05 3.49
N VAL A 169 -7.15 6.29 4.12
CA VAL A 169 -7.46 6.40 5.55
C VAL A 169 -7.08 5.11 6.24
N TYR A 170 -6.39 5.22 7.38
CA TYR A 170 -5.92 4.08 8.15
C TYR A 170 -6.29 4.23 9.62
N LEU A 171 -6.86 3.17 10.18
CA LEU A 171 -7.06 3.01 11.61
C LEU A 171 -6.38 1.74 12.08
N THR A 172 -5.66 1.81 13.20
CA THR A 172 -4.99 0.65 13.78
C THR A 172 -5.33 0.48 15.25
N LYS A 173 -5.41 -0.78 15.67
CA LYS A 173 -5.59 -1.21 17.04
C LYS A 173 -4.63 -2.34 17.33
N LEU A 174 -3.79 -2.13 18.34
CA LEU A 174 -2.89 -3.16 18.85
C LEU A 174 -3.68 -4.16 19.71
N GLU A 175 -3.44 -5.45 19.51
CA GLU A 175 -4.01 -6.56 20.30
C GLU A 175 -3.78 -6.31 21.78
N THR A 176 -4.76 -6.46 22.67
CA THR A 176 -4.53 -6.42 24.12
C THR A 176 -3.45 -7.45 24.49
N PRO A 177 -2.38 -7.06 25.24
CA PRO A 177 -1.25 -7.95 25.47
C PRO A 177 -1.70 -9.32 26.01
N PRO A 178 -1.28 -10.44 25.40
CA PRO A 178 -1.46 -11.74 26.02
C PRO A 178 -0.60 -11.79 27.30
N ALA A 179 -0.94 -12.71 28.21
CA ALA A 179 -0.33 -12.76 29.55
C ALA A 179 1.20 -13.01 29.52
N ASP A 180 1.71 -13.57 28.43
CA ASP A 180 3.11 -13.90 28.17
C ASP A 180 3.83 -12.91 27.24
N ALA A 181 3.14 -11.87 26.75
CA ALA A 181 3.78 -10.87 25.90
C ALA A 181 4.86 -10.11 26.67
N THR A 182 6.08 -10.19 26.16
CA THR A 182 7.24 -9.47 26.70
C THR A 182 7.57 -8.19 25.92
N SER A 183 7.08 -8.05 24.70
CA SER A 183 7.28 -6.89 23.84
C SER A 183 6.05 -6.53 23.01
N PRO A 184 5.81 -5.23 22.70
CA PRO A 184 4.79 -4.84 21.74
C PRO A 184 4.97 -5.43 20.33
N ALA A 185 6.19 -5.83 19.97
CA ALA A 185 6.49 -6.45 18.68
C ALA A 185 5.84 -7.84 18.50
N ASP A 186 5.45 -8.50 19.60
CA ASP A 186 4.83 -9.83 19.58
C ASP A 186 3.29 -9.76 19.47
N ARG A 187 2.74 -8.54 19.42
CA ARG A 187 1.30 -8.28 19.37
C ARG A 187 0.83 -8.15 17.93
N ALA A 188 -0.34 -8.72 17.65
CA ALA A 188 -1.01 -8.51 16.38
C ALA A 188 -1.60 -7.09 16.29
N ILE A 189 -1.80 -6.60 15.06
CA ILE A 189 -2.44 -5.31 14.79
C ILE A 189 -3.69 -5.56 13.97
N LEU A 190 -4.84 -5.11 14.45
CA LEU A 190 -6.04 -4.99 13.65
C LEU A 190 -6.02 -3.65 12.94
N MET A 191 -6.11 -3.68 11.62
CA MET A 191 -6.06 -2.50 10.77
C MET A 191 -7.33 -2.39 9.94
N LEU A 192 -8.00 -1.24 10.02
CA LEU A 192 -9.10 -0.87 9.14
C LEU A 192 -8.58 0.19 8.18
N SER A 193 -8.98 0.11 6.93
CA SER A 193 -8.48 1.02 5.92
C SER A 193 -9.52 1.34 4.86
N CYS A 194 -9.43 2.54 4.29
CA CYS A 194 -10.04 2.90 3.03
C CYS A 194 -8.91 3.19 2.05
N GLU A 195 -8.73 2.31 1.06
CA GLU A 195 -7.70 2.41 0.03
C GLU A 195 -8.38 2.24 -1.33
N ALA A 196 -8.11 3.14 -2.28
CA ALA A 196 -8.80 3.16 -3.58
C ALA A 196 -10.33 3.01 -3.43
N ASN A 197 -10.92 3.76 -2.49
CA ASN A 197 -12.36 3.76 -2.20
C ASN A 197 -12.94 2.43 -1.71
N ILE A 198 -12.09 1.50 -1.28
CA ILE A 198 -12.51 0.17 -0.83
C ILE A 198 -12.13 -0.01 0.64
N THR A 199 -13.16 -0.21 1.47
CA THR A 199 -12.97 -0.54 2.89
C THR A 199 -12.41 -1.95 3.03
N THR A 200 -11.33 -2.09 3.80
CA THR A 200 -10.70 -3.38 4.05
C THR A 200 -10.31 -3.49 5.53
N ALA A 201 -10.68 -4.62 6.15
CA ALA A 201 -10.13 -5.04 7.44
C ALA A 201 -8.96 -6.01 7.22
N ARG A 202 -7.88 -5.81 7.97
CA ARG A 202 -6.67 -6.65 7.94
C ARG A 202 -6.20 -6.95 9.35
N LEU A 203 -5.66 -8.15 9.52
CA LEU A 203 -4.96 -8.58 10.72
C LEU A 203 -3.48 -8.75 10.34
N ILE A 204 -2.62 -7.94 10.95
CA ILE A 204 -1.17 -8.01 10.80
C ILE A 204 -0.63 -8.85 11.95
N LEU A 205 -0.03 -10.00 11.63
CA LEU A 205 0.57 -10.91 12.58
C LEU A 205 2.05 -10.58 12.82
N PRO A 206 2.57 -10.82 14.04
CA PRO A 206 3.99 -10.64 14.34
C PRO A 206 4.89 -11.66 13.63
N GLN A 207 4.33 -12.81 13.27
CA GLN A 207 5.01 -13.89 12.57
C GLN A 207 4.17 -14.35 11.38
N PRO A 208 4.81 -14.72 10.26
CA PRO A 208 4.10 -15.15 9.07
C PRO A 208 3.43 -16.51 9.26
N ILE A 209 2.27 -16.68 8.62
CA ILE A 209 1.59 -17.97 8.46
C ILE A 209 1.62 -18.41 6.99
N SER A 210 1.19 -19.64 6.71
CA SER A 210 1.10 -20.12 5.32
C SER A 210 0.18 -19.23 4.48
N LEU A 211 0.54 -18.94 3.23
CA LEU A 211 -0.31 -18.15 2.34
C LEU A 211 -1.64 -18.85 2.02
N GLY A 212 -2.67 -18.07 1.68
CA GLY A 212 -3.99 -18.58 1.28
C GLY A 212 -5.08 -18.44 2.36
N PRO A 213 -6.19 -19.20 2.24
CA PRO A 213 -7.34 -19.05 3.13
C PRO A 213 -7.07 -19.58 4.54
N HIS A 214 -7.49 -18.83 5.55
CA HIS A 214 -7.50 -19.22 6.96
C HIS A 214 -8.86 -18.96 7.57
N ALA A 215 -9.33 -19.92 8.36
CA ALA A 215 -10.53 -19.75 9.18
C ALA A 215 -10.20 -18.87 10.39
N ILE A 216 -10.99 -17.82 10.59
CA ILE A 216 -10.93 -16.97 11.79
C ILE A 216 -12.30 -17.06 12.48
N GLU A 217 -12.29 -17.45 13.75
CA GLU A 217 -13.47 -17.39 14.59
C GLU A 217 -13.52 -16.05 15.32
N ILE A 218 -14.55 -15.25 15.05
CA ILE A 218 -14.74 -13.92 15.62
C ILE A 218 -15.85 -13.99 16.66
N ARG A 219 -15.52 -13.61 17.90
CA ARG A 219 -16.45 -13.51 19.02
C ARG A 219 -16.61 -12.06 19.45
N THR A 220 -17.86 -11.65 19.62
CA THR A 220 -18.25 -10.36 20.22
C THR A 220 -18.93 -10.63 21.58
N ALA A 221 -19.03 -9.61 22.43
CA ALA A 221 -19.54 -9.80 23.80
C ALA A 221 -21.00 -10.31 23.87
N SER A 222 -21.81 -10.02 22.85
CA SER A 222 -23.25 -10.31 22.83
C SER A 222 -23.66 -11.37 21.81
N GLY A 223 -22.71 -11.96 21.09
CA GLY A 223 -22.97 -12.75 19.88
C GLY A 223 -22.53 -14.20 19.97
N ARG A 224 -23.07 -15.03 19.07
CA ARG A 224 -22.47 -16.33 18.77
C ARG A 224 -21.14 -16.10 18.03
N PRO A 225 -20.14 -16.97 18.22
CA PRO A 225 -18.96 -17.00 17.36
C PRO A 225 -19.37 -17.13 15.89
N GLU A 226 -18.74 -16.32 15.05
CA GLU A 226 -18.88 -16.38 13.60
C GLU A 226 -17.55 -16.83 13.00
N THR A 227 -17.58 -17.77 12.07
CA THR A 227 -16.39 -18.22 11.37
C THR A 227 -16.33 -17.56 10.00
N GLU A 228 -15.25 -16.84 9.75
CA GLU A 228 -14.97 -16.20 8.46
C GLU A 228 -13.71 -16.81 7.83
N THR A 229 -13.56 -16.66 6.51
CA THR A 229 -12.33 -17.05 5.79
C THR A 229 -11.59 -15.80 5.36
N TRP A 230 -10.39 -15.60 5.92
CA TRP A 230 -9.52 -14.49 5.57
C TRP A 230 -8.34 -15.00 4.73
N GLN A 231 -7.79 -14.15 3.86
CA GLN A 231 -6.68 -14.54 2.97
C GLN A 231 -5.36 -14.03 3.53
N ALA A 232 -4.44 -14.95 3.85
CA ALA A 232 -3.05 -14.63 4.13
C ALA A 232 -2.33 -14.28 2.82
N VAL A 233 -1.81 -13.06 2.74
CA VAL A 233 -1.19 -12.46 1.55
C VAL A 233 0.23 -11.95 1.85
N ALA A 234 0.89 -11.43 0.81
CA ALA A 234 2.27 -10.94 0.86
C ALA A 234 3.26 -12.04 1.32
N ASP A 235 3.95 -11.83 2.44
CA ASP A 235 4.88 -12.76 3.07
C ASP A 235 4.22 -13.65 4.15
N GLY A 236 2.89 -13.63 4.24
CA GLY A 236 2.12 -14.38 5.23
C GLY A 236 1.89 -13.63 6.55
N THR A 237 2.37 -12.40 6.67
CA THR A 237 2.14 -11.57 7.86
C THR A 237 0.80 -10.84 7.85
N VAL A 238 0.12 -10.77 6.71
CA VAL A 238 -1.13 -10.01 6.54
C VAL A 238 -2.27 -10.96 6.21
N LEU A 239 -3.27 -11.07 7.09
CA LEU A 239 -4.56 -11.66 6.77
C LEU A 239 -5.54 -10.58 6.38
N MET A 240 -6.15 -10.71 5.21
CA MET A 240 -7.09 -9.75 4.65
C MET A 240 -8.50 -10.36 4.62
N ASN A 241 -9.47 -9.65 5.18
CA ASN A 241 -10.89 -9.96 5.01
C ASN A 241 -11.30 -9.70 3.55
N ALA A 242 -12.43 -10.26 3.12
CA ALA A 242 -13.10 -9.83 1.90
C ALA A 242 -13.33 -8.31 1.90
N ARG A 243 -12.91 -7.68 0.80
CA ARG A 243 -12.95 -6.23 0.60
C ARG A 243 -14.38 -5.72 0.44
N GLY A 244 -14.62 -4.47 0.81
CA GLY A 244 -15.89 -3.77 0.61
C GLY A 244 -16.96 -4.22 1.61
N LEU A 245 -18.10 -4.71 1.11
CA LEU A 245 -19.31 -4.94 1.90
C LEU A 245 -19.09 -5.87 3.10
N THR A 246 -18.28 -6.92 2.96
CA THR A 246 -17.99 -7.84 4.07
C THR A 246 -17.24 -7.13 5.19
N SER A 247 -16.10 -6.50 4.86
CA SER A 247 -15.36 -5.66 5.81
C SER A 247 -16.25 -4.57 6.45
N ILE A 248 -17.13 -3.94 5.68
CA ILE A 248 -18.08 -2.93 6.18
C ILE A 248 -19.06 -3.52 7.19
N ALA A 249 -19.62 -4.69 6.90
CA ALA A 249 -20.55 -5.38 7.80
C ALA A 249 -19.86 -5.75 9.12
N ASP A 250 -18.63 -6.24 9.04
CA ASP A 250 -17.84 -6.62 10.22
C ASP A 250 -17.47 -5.41 11.07
N ILE A 251 -16.95 -4.35 10.47
CA ILE A 251 -16.64 -3.10 11.17
C ILE A 251 -17.89 -2.50 11.82
N THR A 252 -19.04 -2.55 11.14
CA THR A 252 -20.32 -2.07 11.67
C THR A 252 -20.78 -2.88 12.88
N ARG A 253 -20.50 -4.18 12.91
CA ARG A 253 -20.76 -5.05 14.05
C ARG A 253 -19.76 -4.80 15.19
N TRP A 254 -18.47 -4.62 14.88
CA TRP A 254 -17.44 -4.42 15.90
C TRP A 254 -17.56 -3.09 16.63
N ARG A 255 -18.05 -2.04 15.97
CA ARG A 255 -18.20 -0.71 16.60
C ARG A 255 -19.25 -0.66 17.72
N THR A 256 -20.11 -1.69 17.84
CA THR A 256 -21.20 -1.74 18.83
C THR A 256 -20.88 -2.61 20.04
N THR A 257 -19.73 -3.29 20.06
CA THR A 257 -19.27 -4.13 21.17
C THR A 257 -18.07 -3.48 21.84
N PRO A 258 -17.84 -3.66 23.16
CA PRO A 258 -16.67 -3.11 23.84
C PRO A 258 -15.35 -3.80 23.43
N ARG A 259 -15.43 -5.07 23.00
CA ARG A 259 -14.28 -5.91 22.66
C ARG A 259 -14.67 -6.94 21.61
N ILE A 260 -13.68 -7.38 20.83
CA ILE A 260 -13.78 -8.63 20.06
C ILE A 260 -12.62 -9.56 20.40
N GLN A 261 -12.84 -10.86 20.20
CA GLN A 261 -11.80 -11.88 20.18
C GLN A 261 -11.78 -12.51 18.80
N MET A 262 -10.60 -12.60 18.19
CA MET A 262 -10.35 -13.32 16.94
C MET A 262 -9.49 -14.54 17.25
N SER A 263 -9.99 -15.74 16.98
CA SER A 263 -9.25 -16.98 17.17
C SER A 263 -8.85 -17.58 15.82
N LEU A 264 -7.57 -17.91 15.65
CA LEU A 264 -7.04 -18.49 14.41
C LEU A 264 -5.93 -19.51 14.70
N GLY A 265 -5.81 -20.51 13.82
CA GLY A 265 -4.72 -21.48 13.85
C GLY A 265 -3.41 -20.87 13.34
N ILE A 266 -2.35 -20.95 14.14
CA ILE A 266 -0.99 -20.54 13.80
C ILE A 266 -0.08 -21.76 14.04
N GLY A 267 0.35 -22.41 12.97
CA GLY A 267 1.06 -23.69 13.08
C GLY A 267 0.16 -24.77 13.72
N ASN A 268 0.57 -25.29 14.88
CA ASN A 268 -0.19 -26.30 15.63
C ASN A 268 -0.97 -25.72 16.81
N GLU A 269 -0.96 -24.39 16.97
CA GLU A 269 -1.60 -23.71 18.10
C GLU A 269 -2.79 -22.90 17.63
N ASN A 270 -3.81 -22.77 18.49
CA ASN A 270 -4.91 -21.84 18.26
C ASN A 270 -4.66 -20.60 19.11
N ARG A 271 -4.44 -19.46 18.45
CA ARG A 271 -4.18 -18.19 19.14
C ARG A 271 -5.46 -17.38 19.23
N ALA A 272 -5.80 -16.90 20.43
CA ALA A 272 -6.91 -15.99 20.67
C ALA A 272 -6.37 -14.56 20.82
N LEU A 273 -6.68 -13.71 19.84
CA LEU A 273 -6.30 -12.30 19.80
C LEU A 273 -7.45 -11.45 20.33
N LEU A 274 -7.18 -10.58 21.31
CA LEU A 274 -8.20 -9.69 21.87
C LEU A 274 -7.99 -8.25 21.42
N PHE A 275 -9.05 -7.55 21.05
CA PHE A 275 -8.99 -6.15 20.65
C PHE A 275 -10.10 -5.34 21.34
N GLU A 276 -9.71 -4.29 22.07
CA GLU A 276 -10.68 -3.32 22.62
C GLU A 276 -11.25 -2.40 21.53
N MET A 277 -12.56 -2.20 21.57
CA MET A 277 -13.33 -1.45 20.57
C MET A 277 -13.91 -0.14 21.10
N GLY A 278 -13.64 0.21 22.37
CA GLY A 278 -14.33 1.29 23.09
C GLY A 278 -14.42 2.65 22.38
N ASN A 279 -13.42 3.06 21.60
CA ASN A 279 -13.46 4.32 20.84
C ASN A 279 -13.58 4.14 19.31
N LEU A 280 -13.87 2.93 18.83
CA LEU A 280 -13.95 2.67 17.39
C LEU A 280 -15.06 3.49 16.73
N ALA A 281 -16.25 3.55 17.34
CA ALA A 281 -17.39 4.27 16.79
C ALA A 281 -17.09 5.75 16.52
N ASP A 282 -16.36 6.41 17.43
CA ASP A 282 -15.97 7.82 17.34
C ASP A 282 -14.89 8.06 16.30
N MET A 283 -14.02 7.05 16.06
CA MET A 283 -12.89 7.16 15.13
C MET A 283 -13.26 6.79 13.68
N LEU A 284 -14.37 6.08 13.46
CA LEU A 284 -14.82 5.64 12.13
C LEU A 284 -15.29 6.73 11.15
N PRO A 285 -15.83 7.91 11.54
CA PRO A 285 -16.42 8.85 10.59
C PRO A 285 -15.54 9.25 9.40
N PRO A 286 -14.23 9.51 9.56
CA PRO A 286 -13.39 9.85 8.41
C PRO A 286 -13.20 8.68 7.44
N LEU A 287 -13.08 7.43 7.93
CA LEU A 287 -12.99 6.24 7.08
C LEU A 287 -14.29 6.05 6.30
N ARG A 288 -15.43 6.19 6.98
CA ARG A 288 -16.78 6.12 6.37
C ARG A 288 -16.98 7.18 5.30
N ARG A 289 -16.51 8.41 5.54
CA ARG A 289 -16.57 9.50 4.55
C ARG A 289 -15.73 9.20 3.32
N ALA A 290 -14.48 8.78 3.51
CA ALA A 290 -13.57 8.44 2.41
C ALA A 290 -14.07 7.26 1.56
N CYS A 291 -14.78 6.30 2.16
CA CYS A 291 -15.28 5.10 1.47
C CYS A 291 -16.80 5.10 1.18
N GLN A 292 -17.52 6.19 1.49
CA GLN A 292 -18.95 6.41 1.22
C GLN A 292 -19.94 5.36 1.78
N TRP A 293 -19.91 5.09 3.09
CA TRP A 293 -20.90 4.19 3.73
C TRP A 293 -21.25 4.58 5.17
#